data_AF-A0A3B9LU80-F1
#
_entry.id   AF-A0A3B9LU80-F1
#
_cell.length_a   1.000
_cell.length_b   1.000
_cell.length_c   1.000
_cell.angle_alpha   90.00
_cell.angle_beta   90.00
_cell.angle_gamma   90.00
#
_symmetry.space_group_name_H-M   'P 1'
#
loop_
_entity.id
_entity.type
_entity.pdbx_description
1 polymer ?
#
loop_
_entity_poly.entity_id
_entity_poly.type
_entity_poly.pdbx_seq_one_letter_code
_entity_poly.pdbx_strand_id
1 'polypeptide(L)'
;MPKGKNLWGGRFKGGVDPAFAKFNNSFAFDRRLFEADVRANVAHCNGLVAAGVLTAEEADSIKTGLKAILQRGLAHGKLDEMESEDVHSFVEAQLVELVGDAGRKLHTSRSR
;
A
#
# COMPACT_ATOMS: atom_id res chain seq x y z
N MET A 1 14.95 11.22 3.52
CA MET A 1 14.22 10.43 4.54
C MET A 1 14.58 8.97 4.34
N PRO A 2 14.80 8.15 5.39
CA PRO A 2 15.15 6.74 5.19
C PRO A 2 13.96 6.00 4.55
N LYS A 3 14.29 5.16 3.56
CA LYS A 3 13.36 4.34 2.76
C LYS A 3 12.64 3.32 3.64
N GLY A 4 11.32 3.15 3.40
CA GLY A 4 10.52 2.03 3.88
C GLY A 4 10.16 2.07 5.37
N LYS A 5 9.10 2.82 5.73
CA LYS A 5 8.37 2.48 6.97
C LYS A 5 7.51 1.27 6.65
N ASN A 6 7.87 0.11 7.22
CA ASN A 6 7.02 -1.07 7.23
C ASN A 6 5.66 -0.70 7.88
N LEU A 7 4.57 -1.38 7.50
CA LEU A 7 3.23 -1.10 8.08
C LEU A 7 3.15 -1.49 9.56
N TRP A 8 4.16 -2.20 10.05
CA TRP A 8 4.36 -2.61 11.43
C TRP A 8 5.79 -2.25 11.87
N GLY A 9 6.05 -2.25 13.17
CA GLY A 9 7.40 -1.95 13.68
C GLY A 9 7.44 -1.03 14.90
N GLY A 10 6.36 -0.30 15.18
CA GLY A 10 6.29 0.66 16.29
C GLY A 10 6.49 0.05 17.70
N ARG A 11 6.44 -1.29 17.83
CA ARG A 11 6.65 -2.03 19.08
C ARG A 11 8.07 -2.60 19.23
N PHE A 12 8.92 -2.47 18.21
CA PHE A 12 10.29 -2.98 18.24
C PHE A 12 11.28 -1.87 18.60
N LYS A 13 12.33 -2.21 19.36
CA LYS A 13 13.36 -1.26 19.80
C LYS A 13 14.52 -1.11 18.81
N GLY A 14 14.63 -2.00 17.82
CA GLY A 14 15.71 -2.05 16.83
C GLY A 14 15.17 -2.29 15.43
N GLY A 15 16.07 -2.16 14.45
CA GLY A 15 15.76 -2.48 13.05
C GLY A 15 15.56 -3.98 12.82
N VAL A 16 14.94 -4.31 11.69
CA VAL A 16 14.77 -5.70 11.25
C VAL A 16 16.13 -6.25 10.81
N ASP A 17 16.46 -7.46 11.25
CA ASP A 17 17.66 -8.17 10.81
C ASP A 17 17.61 -8.42 9.27
N PRO A 18 18.69 -8.14 8.51
CA PRO A 18 18.66 -8.30 7.05
C PRO A 18 18.38 -9.72 6.57
N ALA A 19 18.87 -10.74 7.29
CA ALA A 19 18.62 -12.14 6.95
C ALA A 19 17.15 -12.51 7.21
N PHE A 20 16.58 -12.00 8.31
CA PHE A 20 15.15 -12.15 8.57
C PHE A 20 14.29 -11.45 7.52
N ALA A 21 14.61 -10.21 7.15
CA ALA A 21 13.88 -9.48 6.11
C ALA A 21 13.87 -10.24 4.78
N LYS A 22 15.03 -10.75 4.35
CA LYS A 22 15.13 -11.56 3.12
C LYS A 22 14.29 -12.84 3.19
N PHE A 23 14.21 -13.48 4.36
CA PHE A 23 13.41 -14.68 4.57
C PHE A 23 11.90 -14.39 4.60
N ASN A 24 11.50 -13.25 5.19
CA ASN A 24 10.10 -12.90 5.42
C ASN A 24 9.43 -12.19 4.24
N ASN A 25 10.17 -11.46 3.41
CA ASN A 25 9.61 -10.67 2.32
C ASN A 25 9.00 -11.57 1.22
N SER A 26 7.76 -11.29 0.86
CA SER A 26 6.98 -12.01 -0.15
C SER A 26 6.84 -11.27 -1.48
N PHE A 27 7.27 -10.01 -1.57
CA PHE A 27 7.13 -9.18 -2.78
C PHE A 27 7.72 -9.82 -4.05
N ALA A 28 8.75 -10.66 -3.88
CA ALA A 28 9.35 -11.43 -4.96
C ALA A 28 8.35 -12.34 -5.72
N PHE A 29 7.23 -12.71 -5.10
CA PHE A 29 6.21 -13.58 -5.73
C PHE A 29 4.78 -13.08 -5.56
N ASP A 30 4.44 -12.34 -4.50
CA ASP A 30 3.07 -11.86 -4.27
C ASP A 30 2.69 -10.64 -5.13
N ARG A 31 3.66 -9.96 -5.75
CA ARG A 31 3.42 -8.84 -6.67
C ARG A 31 2.49 -9.17 -7.84
N ARG A 32 2.34 -10.47 -8.17
CA ARG A 32 1.33 -10.96 -9.12
C ARG A 32 -0.11 -10.60 -8.72
N LEU A 33 -0.35 -10.31 -7.45
CA LEU A 33 -1.65 -9.91 -6.89
C LEU A 33 -1.89 -8.40 -6.95
N PHE A 34 -0.95 -7.61 -7.47
CA PHE A 34 -0.99 -6.15 -7.47
C PHE A 34 -2.32 -5.57 -7.98
N GLU A 35 -2.79 -6.04 -9.14
CA GLU A 35 -4.05 -5.54 -9.69
C GLU A 35 -5.25 -5.89 -8.82
N ALA A 36 -5.27 -7.09 -8.22
CA ALA A 36 -6.32 -7.50 -7.31
C ALA A 36 -6.30 -6.67 -6.02
N ASP A 37 -5.11 -6.40 -5.46
CA ASP A 37 -4.96 -5.57 -4.27
C ASP A 37 -5.45 -4.12 -4.51
N VAL A 38 -5.09 -3.51 -5.64
CA VAL A 38 -5.58 -2.17 -5.98
C VAL A 38 -7.11 -2.14 -6.13
N ARG A 39 -7.71 -3.16 -6.76
CA ARG A 39 -9.18 -3.25 -6.89
C ARG A 39 -9.86 -3.43 -5.53
N ALA A 40 -9.29 -4.26 -4.65
CA ALA A 40 -9.78 -4.43 -3.28
C ALA A 40 -9.69 -3.13 -2.48
N ASN A 41 -8.60 -2.37 -2.64
CA ASN A 41 -8.42 -1.04 -2.05
C ASN A 41 -9.50 -0.05 -2.49
N VAL A 42 -9.87 -0.03 -3.78
CA VAL A 42 -10.97 0.82 -4.27
C VAL A 42 -12.30 0.43 -3.63
N ALA A 43 -12.59 -0.87 -3.53
CA ALA A 43 -13.82 -1.35 -2.89
C ALA A 43 -13.87 -0.99 -1.39
N HIS A 44 -12.75 -1.18 -0.67
CA HIS A 44 -12.64 -0.81 0.73
C HIS A 44 -12.81 0.70 0.96
N CYS A 45 -12.22 1.52 0.09
CA CYS A 45 -12.41 2.98 0.12
C CYS A 45 -13.89 3.37 0.06
N ASN A 46 -14.70 2.71 -0.79
CA ASN A 46 -16.14 2.95 -0.85
C ASN A 46 -16.85 2.54 0.45
N GLY A 47 -16.44 1.42 1.05
CA GLY A 47 -16.94 0.97 2.36
C GLY A 47 -16.65 1.97 3.47
N LEU A 48 -15.44 2.56 3.50
CA LEU A 48 -15.06 3.57 4.48
C LEU A 48 -15.84 4.88 4.34
N VAL A 49 -16.20 5.28 3.10
CA VAL A 49 -17.12 6.41 2.87
C VAL A 49 -18.50 6.10 3.43
N ALA A 50 -19.04 4.91 3.14
CA ALA A 50 -20.34 4.50 3.65
C ALA A 50 -20.37 4.43 5.19
N ALA A 51 -19.25 4.08 5.82
CA ALA A 51 -19.08 4.07 7.27
C ALA A 51 -18.80 5.46 7.89
N GLY A 52 -18.67 6.53 7.08
CA GLY A 52 -18.37 7.89 7.55
C GLY A 52 -16.93 8.10 8.04
N VAL A 53 -16.00 7.21 7.69
CA VAL A 53 -14.57 7.31 8.07
C VAL A 53 -13.80 8.23 7.14
N LEU A 54 -14.16 8.26 5.86
CA LEU A 54 -13.58 9.12 4.82
C LEU A 54 -14.60 10.15 4.35
N THR A 55 -14.14 11.38 4.08
CA THR A 55 -14.94 12.35 3.32
C THR A 55 -14.98 11.99 1.84
N ALA A 56 -15.88 12.61 1.08
CA ALA A 56 -15.95 12.42 -0.37
C ALA A 56 -14.65 12.86 -1.07
N GLU A 57 -14.07 13.97 -0.62
CA GLU A 57 -12.82 14.52 -1.16
C GLU A 57 -11.63 13.60 -0.87
N GLU A 58 -11.54 13.06 0.35
CA GLU A 58 -10.51 12.08 0.71
C GLU A 58 -10.63 10.82 -0.15
N ALA A 59 -11.85 10.31 -0.33
CA ALA A 59 -12.11 9.13 -1.12
C ALA A 59 -11.78 9.34 -2.61
N ASP A 60 -12.12 10.49 -3.18
CA ASP A 60 -11.80 10.81 -4.57
C ASP A 60 -10.30 10.95 -4.79
N SER A 61 -9.58 11.54 -3.83
CA SER A 61 -8.11 11.59 -3.83
C SER A 61 -7.51 10.17 -3.81
N ILE A 62 -7.97 9.33 -2.89
CA ILE A 62 -7.51 7.93 -2.76
C ILE A 62 -7.79 7.12 -4.04
N LYS A 63 -9.02 7.15 -4.56
CA LYS A 63 -9.39 6.41 -5.78
C LYS A 63 -8.58 6.89 -6.99
N THR A 64 -8.32 8.18 -7.10
CA THR A 64 -7.47 8.75 -8.16
C THR A 64 -6.03 8.28 -8.03
N GLY A 65 -5.47 8.29 -6.81
CA GLY A 65 -4.13 7.77 -6.50
C GLY A 65 -4.00 6.28 -6.85
N LEU A 66 -4.97 5.45 -6.44
CA LEU A 66 -5.02 4.03 -6.75
C LEU A 66 -5.07 3.76 -8.27
N LYS A 67 -5.86 4.55 -9.02
CA LYS A 67 -5.91 4.46 -10.48
C LYS A 67 -4.56 4.82 -11.11
N ALA A 68 -3.89 5.87 -10.61
CA ALA A 68 -2.57 6.24 -11.09
C ALA A 68 -1.52 5.15 -10.82
N ILE A 69 -1.56 4.55 -9.63
CA ILE A 69 -0.69 3.41 -9.25
C ILE A 69 -0.92 2.23 -10.19
N LEU A 70 -2.18 1.84 -10.44
CA LEU A 70 -2.51 0.75 -11.36
C LEU A 70 -1.97 1.01 -12.77
N GLN A 71 -2.20 2.22 -13.30
CA GLN A 71 -1.73 2.58 -14.65
C GLN A 71 -0.20 2.53 -14.76
N ARG A 72 0.52 3.05 -13.76
CA ARG A 72 2.00 2.97 -13.72
C ARG A 72 2.48 1.52 -13.68
N GLY A 73 1.86 0.68 -12.85
CA GLY A 73 2.23 -0.74 -12.73
C GLY A 73 2.03 -1.52 -14.03
N LEU A 74 0.92 -1.29 -14.74
CA LEU A 74 0.62 -1.93 -16.02
C LEU A 74 1.47 -1.42 -17.18
N ALA A 75 1.76 -0.12 -17.22
CA ALA A 75 2.50 0.49 -18.33
C ALA A 75 3.99 0.10 -18.35
N HIS A 76 4.56 -0.19 -17.17
CA HIS A 76 6.00 -0.32 -17.04
C HIS A 76 6.53 -1.73 -16.84
N GLY A 77 5.73 -2.71 -16.38
CA GLY A 77 6.26 -4.03 -16.00
C GLY A 77 7.38 -3.96 -14.94
N LYS A 78 7.60 -2.79 -14.33
CA LYS A 78 8.73 -2.44 -13.45
C LYS A 78 8.45 -2.67 -11.97
N LEU A 79 7.37 -3.38 -11.62
CA LEU A 79 7.15 -3.80 -10.24
C LEU A 79 8.36 -4.61 -9.72
N ASP A 80 9.04 -5.32 -10.62
CA ASP A 80 10.22 -6.15 -10.36
C ASP A 80 11.47 -5.36 -9.92
N GLU A 81 11.54 -4.05 -10.19
CA GLU A 81 12.69 -3.20 -9.82
C GLU A 81 12.54 -2.57 -8.43
N MET A 82 11.39 -2.75 -7.77
CA MET A 82 11.07 -2.09 -6.50
C MET A 82 11.18 -3.04 -5.32
N GLU A 83 11.82 -2.56 -4.25
CA GLU A 83 11.98 -3.31 -2.99
C GLU A 83 10.79 -3.01 -2.07
N SER A 84 10.06 -4.06 -1.67
CA SER A 84 8.99 -3.99 -0.68
C SER A 84 8.92 -5.30 0.13
N GLU A 85 8.30 -5.24 1.31
CA GLU A 85 8.01 -6.43 2.13
C GLU A 85 7.03 -7.35 1.39
N ASP A 86 5.89 -6.80 1.00
CA ASP A 86 4.78 -7.46 0.31
C ASP A 86 4.08 -6.47 -0.63
N VAL A 87 3.15 -6.97 -1.45
CA VAL A 87 2.40 -6.15 -2.42
C VAL A 87 1.49 -5.12 -1.75
N HIS A 88 0.99 -5.44 -0.56
CA HIS A 88 0.06 -4.58 0.18
C HIS A 88 0.79 -3.33 0.71
N SER A 89 1.95 -3.53 1.31
CA SER A 89 2.85 -2.47 1.79
C SER A 89 3.37 -1.62 0.64
N PHE A 90 3.59 -2.24 -0.53
CA PHE A 90 3.96 -1.53 -1.73
C PHE A 90 2.85 -0.54 -2.16
N VAL A 91 1.62 -1.04 -2.34
CA VAL A 91 0.49 -0.21 -2.77
C VAL A 91 0.20 0.91 -1.75
N GLU A 92 0.23 0.60 -0.45
CA GLU A 92 0.01 1.59 0.60
C GLU A 92 1.09 2.67 0.63
N ALA A 93 2.37 2.29 0.53
CA ALA A 93 3.47 3.25 0.49
C ALA A 93 3.35 4.20 -0.71
N GLN A 94 3.05 3.66 -1.89
CA GLN A 94 2.82 4.46 -3.10
C GLN A 94 1.60 5.38 -2.96
N LEU A 95 0.54 4.90 -2.33
CA LEU A 95 -0.66 5.71 -2.13
C LEU A 95 -0.39 6.86 -1.15
N VAL A 96 0.27 6.59 -0.02
CA VAL A 96 0.65 7.63 0.96
C VAL A 96 1.60 8.65 0.34
N GLU A 97 2.50 8.25 -0.55
CA GLU A 97 3.36 9.18 -1.30
C GLU A 97 2.55 10.12 -2.20
N LEU A 98 1.48 9.62 -2.84
CA LEU A 98 0.65 10.40 -3.75
C LEU A 98 -0.38 11.29 -3.05
N VAL A 99 -0.98 10.82 -1.95
CA VAL A 99 -2.16 11.48 -1.34
C VAL A 99 -2.01 11.79 0.16
N GLY A 100 -0.83 11.54 0.74
CA GLY A 100 -0.51 11.89 2.12
C GLY A 100 -1.38 11.17 3.14
N ASP A 101 -1.92 11.93 4.10
CA ASP A 101 -2.67 11.40 5.24
C ASP A 101 -3.97 10.70 4.84
N ALA A 102 -4.61 11.11 3.75
CA ALA A 102 -5.78 10.41 3.21
C ALA A 102 -5.43 8.94 2.87
N GLY A 103 -4.25 8.71 2.29
CA GLY A 103 -3.78 7.35 1.96
C GLY A 103 -3.59 6.47 3.20
N ARG A 104 -3.12 7.05 4.31
CA ARG A 104 -2.93 6.32 5.59
C ARG A 104 -4.25 5.86 6.18
N LYS A 105 -5.33 6.61 5.98
CA LYS A 105 -6.67 6.26 6.47
C LYS A 105 -7.23 5.01 5.78
N LEU A 106 -6.75 4.65 4.59
CA LEU A 106 -7.28 3.51 3.84
C LEU A 106 -7.11 2.18 4.60
N HIS A 107 -6.08 2.03 5.44
CA HIS A 107 -5.88 0.80 6.23
C HIS A 107 -6.82 0.68 7.45
N THR A 108 -7.67 1.68 7.71
CA THR A 108 -8.60 1.64 8.84
C THR A 108 -9.49 0.40 8.75
N SER A 109 -9.58 -0.33 9.88
CA SER A 109 -10.36 -1.56 10.06
C SER A 109 -10.09 -2.66 9.03
N ARG A 110 -8.88 -2.68 8.45
CA ARG A 110 -8.45 -3.71 7.51
C ARG A 110 -7.22 -4.44 8.04
N SER A 111 -7.11 -5.72 7.69
CA SER A 111 -5.90 -6.54 7.82
C SER A 111 -5.35 -6.84 6.43
N ARG A 112 -4.04 -7.06 6.36
CA ARG A 112 -3.41 -7.78 5.23
C ARG A 112 -4.00 -9.19 5.13
#